data_AF-A0A2S9G9V8-F1
#
_entry.id   AF-A0A2S9G9V8-F1
#
_cell.length_a   1.000
_cell.length_b   1.000
_cell.length_c   1.000
_cell.angle_alpha   90.00
_cell.angle_beta   90.00
_cell.angle_gamma   90.00
#
_symmetry.space_group_name_H-M   'P 1'
#
loop_
_entity.id
_entity.type
_entity.pdbx_description
1 polymer ?
#
loop_
_entity_poly.entity_id
_entity_poly.type
_entity_poly.pdbx_seq_one_letter_code
_entity_poly.pdbx_strand_id
1 'polypeptide(L)'
;MVPAAGADALTTADTVVIPGTKYRPARVEGRLDDDVAAALASLPPSARTVSICTGAFVLAAAGLLDGRPATTHWQHADALRALYP
;
A
#
# COMPACT_ATOMS: atom_id res chain seq x y z
N MET A 1 6.13 -13.34 -16.06
CA MET A 1 4.71 -13.49 -15.66
C MET A 1 4.03 -12.18 -15.98
N VAL A 2 2.89 -12.21 -16.67
CA VAL A 2 2.10 -11.01 -16.98
C VAL A 2 0.86 -11.02 -16.07
N PRO A 3 0.41 -9.87 -15.54
CA PRO A 3 -0.83 -9.81 -14.76
C PRO A 3 -2.04 -10.30 -15.57
N ALA A 4 -2.97 -10.97 -14.91
CA ALA A 4 -4.22 -11.41 -15.53
C ALA A 4 -5.24 -10.26 -15.71
N ALA A 5 -5.05 -9.14 -15.01
CA ALA A 5 -5.91 -7.96 -15.07
C ALA A 5 -5.10 -6.68 -14.84
N GLY A 6 -5.65 -5.55 -15.25
CA GLY A 6 -5.11 -4.21 -15.00
C GLY A 6 -5.53 -3.64 -13.64
N ALA A 7 -5.17 -2.37 -13.41
CA ALA A 7 -5.54 -1.65 -12.20
C ALA A 7 -7.06 -1.39 -12.08
N ASP A 8 -7.79 -1.43 -13.19
CA ASP A 8 -9.24 -1.30 -13.25
C ASP A 8 -9.97 -2.38 -12.42
N ALA A 9 -9.36 -3.56 -12.25
CA ALA A 9 -9.88 -4.61 -11.38
C ALA A 9 -10.03 -4.18 -9.90
N LEU A 10 -9.32 -3.13 -9.46
CA LEU A 10 -9.43 -2.61 -8.10
C LEU A 10 -10.80 -1.97 -7.83
N THR A 11 -11.48 -1.46 -8.87
CA THR A 11 -12.78 -0.77 -8.76
C THR A 11 -13.93 -1.66 -8.29
N THR A 12 -13.76 -2.98 -8.38
CA THR A 12 -14.77 -3.98 -7.98
C THR A 12 -14.24 -4.97 -6.95
N ALA A 13 -13.01 -4.78 -6.46
CA ALA A 13 -12.39 -5.72 -5.54
C ALA A 13 -12.96 -5.61 -4.13
N ASP A 14 -13.41 -6.73 -3.57
CA ASP A 14 -13.82 -6.80 -2.16
C ASP A 14 -12.62 -6.79 -1.19
N THR A 15 -11.46 -7.23 -1.66
CA THR A 15 -10.24 -7.32 -0.85
C THR A 15 -9.01 -7.12 -1.71
N VAL A 16 -8.12 -6.24 -1.26
CA VAL A 16 -6.86 -5.91 -1.94
C VAL A 16 -5.70 -6.20 -1.00
N VAL A 17 -4.78 -7.03 -1.48
CA VAL A 17 -3.60 -7.46 -0.74
C VAL A 17 -2.38 -6.83 -1.42
N ILE A 18 -1.66 -5.98 -0.68
CA ILE A 18 -0.39 -5.41 -1.13
C ILE A 18 0.75 -6.30 -0.61
N PRO A 19 1.44 -7.05 -1.50
CA PRO A 19 2.51 -7.93 -1.08
C PRO A 19 3.76 -7.14 -0.65
N GLY A 20 4.76 -7.87 -0.15
CA GLY A 20 6.09 -7.31 0.05
C GLY A 20 6.64 -6.75 -1.27
N THR A 21 7.14 -5.52 -1.22
CA THR A 21 7.62 -4.78 -2.39
C THR A 21 8.98 -4.12 -2.15
N LYS A 22 9.69 -3.86 -3.26
CA LYS A 22 10.89 -3.02 -3.32
C LYS A 22 10.59 -1.63 -3.91
N TYR A 23 9.32 -1.26 -4.03
CA TYR A 23 8.85 0.00 -4.60
C TYR A 23 9.39 1.20 -3.81
N ARG A 24 10.43 1.84 -4.36
CA ARG A 24 11.23 2.88 -3.68
C ARG A 24 10.43 4.11 -3.28
N PRO A 25 9.53 4.68 -4.12
CA PRO A 25 8.76 5.87 -3.75
C PRO A 25 8.04 5.70 -2.41
N ALA A 26 7.32 4.60 -2.22
CA ALA A 26 6.65 4.34 -0.94
C ALA A 26 7.64 4.01 0.20
N ARG A 27 8.68 3.24 -0.11
CA ARG A 27 9.60 2.68 0.89
C ARG A 27 10.62 3.64 1.47
N VAL A 28 10.93 4.71 0.74
CA VAL A 28 12.03 5.63 1.08
C VAL A 28 11.55 7.08 1.10
N GLU A 29 10.66 7.45 0.18
CA GLU A 29 10.28 8.85 -0.03
C GLU A 29 8.92 9.19 0.58
N GLY A 30 8.17 8.19 1.03
CA GLY A 30 6.89 8.41 1.69
C GLY A 30 5.75 8.77 0.73
N ARG A 31 5.92 8.52 -0.57
CA ARG A 31 4.98 8.94 -1.61
C ARG A 31 4.62 7.81 -2.58
N LEU A 32 3.57 8.02 -3.35
CA LEU A 32 3.19 7.17 -4.47
C LEU A 32 3.43 7.93 -5.78
N ASP A 33 3.70 7.18 -6.85
CA ASP A 33 3.57 7.72 -8.20
C ASP A 33 2.07 7.82 -8.55
N ASP A 34 1.74 8.74 -9.47
CA ASP A 34 0.36 9.15 -9.74
C ASP A 34 -0.55 7.98 -10.15
N ASP A 35 -0.01 7.01 -10.90
CA ASP A 35 -0.75 5.83 -11.36
C ASP A 35 -1.09 4.89 -10.20
N VAL A 36 -0.15 4.66 -9.27
CA VAL A 36 -0.38 3.86 -8.07
C VAL A 36 -1.34 4.56 -7.12
N ALA A 37 -1.20 5.87 -6.95
CA ALA A 37 -2.11 6.67 -6.15
C ALA A 37 -3.54 6.62 -6.70
N ALA A 38 -3.72 6.83 -8.00
CA ALA A 38 -5.01 6.75 -8.67
C ALA A 38 -5.62 5.35 -8.58
N ALA A 39 -4.82 4.30 -8.75
CA ALA A 39 -5.26 2.92 -8.62
C ALA A 39 -5.78 2.62 -7.19
N LEU A 40 -5.08 3.04 -6.14
CA LEU A 40 -5.53 2.85 -4.76
C LEU A 40 -6.72 3.76 -4.39
N ALA A 41 -6.81 4.96 -4.96
CA ALA A 41 -7.97 5.84 -4.78
C ALA A 41 -9.25 5.28 -5.45
N SER A 42 -9.10 4.35 -6.40
CA SER A 42 -10.23 3.72 -7.10
C SER A 42 -10.92 2.59 -6.29
N LEU A 43 -10.35 2.23 -5.13
CA LEU A 43 -10.90 1.17 -4.29
C LEU A 43 -12.31 1.51 -3.81
N PRO A 44 -13.25 0.55 -3.84
CA PRO A 44 -14.54 0.71 -3.18
C PRO A 44 -14.36 1.07 -1.70
N PRO A 45 -15.19 1.95 -1.11
CA PRO A 45 -15.14 2.23 0.32
C PRO A 45 -15.35 0.98 1.21
N SER A 46 -16.01 -0.05 0.68
CA SER A 46 -16.22 -1.34 1.35
C SER A 46 -15.05 -2.31 1.21
N ALA A 47 -14.06 -2.02 0.36
CA ALA A 47 -12.95 -2.92 0.10
C ALA A 47 -12.05 -3.04 1.34
N ARG A 48 -11.70 -4.27 1.69
CA ARG A 48 -10.72 -4.54 2.75
C ARG A 48 -9.30 -4.43 2.19
N THR A 49 -8.46 -3.62 2.82
CA THR A 49 -7.04 -3.52 2.46
C THR A 49 -6.20 -4.30 3.45
N VAL A 50 -5.25 -5.08 2.92
CA VAL A 50 -4.30 -5.88 3.69
C VAL A 50 -2.92 -5.65 3.10
N SER A 51 -1.89 -5.58 3.95
CA SER A 51 -0.51 -5.61 3.48
C SER A 51 0.25 -6.76 4.09
N ILE A 52 1.28 -7.22 3.37
CA ILE A 52 2.25 -8.19 3.86
C ILE A 52 3.63 -7.55 3.81
N CYS A 53 4.43 -7.73 4.87
CA CYS A 53 5.83 -7.30 4.90
C CYS A 53 5.94 -5.80 4.58
N THR A 54 6.74 -5.41 3.58
CA THR A 54 6.96 -4.02 3.17
C THR A 54 5.82 -3.41 2.35
N GLY A 55 4.76 -4.16 2.05
CA GLY A 55 3.54 -3.60 1.44
C GLY A 55 2.88 -2.54 2.32
N ALA A 56 3.14 -2.56 3.63
CA ALA A 56 2.64 -1.56 4.57
C ALA A 56 3.06 -0.13 4.22
N PHE A 57 4.25 0.06 3.63
CA PHE A 57 4.72 1.38 3.19
C PHE A 57 3.83 1.99 2.09
N VAL A 58 3.26 1.15 1.22
CA VAL A 58 2.35 1.60 0.16
C VAL A 58 1.01 2.04 0.75
N LEU A 59 0.48 1.27 1.70
CA LEU A 59 -0.76 1.64 2.39
C LEU A 59 -0.57 2.89 3.26
N ALA A 60 0.59 3.05 3.91
CA ALA A 60 0.94 4.26 4.66
C ALA A 60 1.06 5.47 3.74
N ALA A 61 1.77 5.36 2.61
CA ALA A 61 1.90 6.43 1.62
C ALA A 61 0.54 6.86 1.03
N ALA A 62 -0.42 5.93 0.98
CA ALA A 62 -1.79 6.18 0.54
C ALA A 62 -2.69 6.81 1.62
N GLY A 63 -2.20 7.02 2.84
CA GLY A 63 -3.00 7.48 3.99
C GLY A 63 -3.99 6.44 4.53
N LEU A 64 -3.95 5.20 4.03
CA LEU A 64 -4.92 4.16 4.38
C LEU A 64 -4.69 3.56 5.79
N LEU A 65 -3.58 3.94 6.43
CA LEU A 65 -3.21 3.54 7.78
C LEU A 65 -3.30 4.69 8.80
N ASP A 66 -3.73 5.88 8.38
CA ASP A 66 -3.76 7.07 9.23
C ASP A 66 -4.64 6.86 10.47
N GLY A 67 -4.08 7.16 11.64
CA GLY A 67 -4.76 6.99 12.93
C GLY A 67 -5.00 5.53 13.35
N ARG A 68 -4.40 4.54 12.67
CA ARG A 68 -4.59 3.11 12.96
C ARG A 68 -3.27 2.43 13.35
N PRO A 69 -3.30 1.45 14.27
CA PRO A 69 -2.13 0.62 14.53
C PRO A 69 -1.79 -0.21 13.27
N ALA A 70 -0.52 -0.24 12.91
CA ALA A 70 -0.01 -1.00 11.77
C ALA A 70 1.35 -1.65 12.10
N THR A 71 1.72 -2.65 11.32
CA THR A 71 3.03 -3.32 11.40
C THR A 71 3.59 -3.58 10.00
N THR A 72 4.86 -3.93 9.91
CA THR A 72 5.55 -4.28 8.67
C THR A 72 6.59 -5.38 8.95
N HIS A 73 7.46 -5.66 8.00
CA HIS A 73 8.59 -6.54 8.24
C HIS A 73 9.45 -6.01 9.39
N TRP A 74 9.87 -6.89 10.30
CA TRP A 74 10.63 -6.51 11.51
C TRP A 74 11.88 -5.67 11.19
N GLN A 75 12.62 -5.98 10.12
CA GLN A 75 13.79 -5.20 9.68
C GLN A 75 13.47 -3.77 9.21
N HIS A 76 12.21 -3.44 8.99
CA HIS A 76 11.76 -2.16 8.42
C HIS A 76 10.77 -1.43 9.32
N ALA A 77 10.51 -1.94 10.53
CA ALA A 77 9.58 -1.31 11.47
C ALA A 77 10.03 0.12 11.84
N ASP A 78 11.30 0.30 12.20
CA ASP A 78 11.84 1.63 12.56
C ASP A 78 11.81 2.59 11.38
N ALA A 79 12.10 2.11 10.17
CA ALA A 79 12.04 2.92 8.96
C ALA A 79 10.61 3.36 8.62
N LEU A 80 9.62 2.47 8.78
CA LEU A 80 8.22 2.82 8.57
C LEU A 80 7.78 3.89 9.57
N ARG A 81 8.13 3.72 10.84
CA ARG A 81 7.80 4.68 11.91
C ARG A 81 8.46 6.04 11.71
N ALA A 82 9.70 6.07 11.20
CA ALA A 82 10.39 7.32 10.92
C ALA A 82 9.76 8.10 9.76
N LEU A 83 9.21 7.40 8.77
CA LEU A 83 8.59 7.99 7.59
C LEU A 83 7.14 8.44 7.85
N TYR A 84 6.44 7.78 8.77
CA TYR A 84 5.06 8.05 9.16
C TYR A 84 4.91 8.02 10.69
N PRO A 85 5.23 9.14 11.37
CA PRO A 85 5.20 9.23 12.84
C PRO A 85 3.79 9.27 13.45
#